data_AF-A0A7K2FGK4-F1
#
_entry.id   AF-A0A7K2FGK4-F1
#
_cell.length_a   1.000
_cell.length_b   1.000
_cell.length_c   1.000
_cell.angle_alpha   90.00
_cell.angle_beta   90.00
_cell.angle_gamma   90.00
#
_symmetry.space_group_name_H-M   'P 1'
#
loop_
_entity.id
_entity.type
_entity.pdbx_description
1 polymer ?
#
loop_
_entity_poly.entity_id
_entity_poly.type
_entity_poly.pdbx_seq_one_letter_code
_entity_poly.pdbx_strand_id
1 'polypeptide(L)'
;MDLLTRLLPPPSEPVGRTDDWSRVAESWGTAFPSDYRDFLAVYGAGTIDDHLLIATASPDLGETTLGDLTSVASRVTASEDDDRPYPVWPEPGGLICWGATVDAAALHWDTSDADPDRWPVIVRSREGDFTRHDCGFAEFVVRMLGPSAERPLESPTLYGAPNSRFLSATEQRRLKSEGTDPWEYLEELYEANEADDYDADDGLLIMWHPDGTEEVIPGGTPDGG
;
A
#
# COMPACT_ATOMS: atom_id res chain seq x y z
N MET A 1 -3.28 8.62 -11.80
CA MET A 1 -2.36 7.64 -12.43
C MET A 1 -0.99 8.23 -12.79
N ASP A 2 -0.90 9.37 -13.49
CA ASP A 2 0.40 9.94 -13.90
C ASP A 2 1.42 10.09 -12.75
N LEU A 3 1.01 10.67 -11.62
CA LEU A 3 1.89 10.82 -10.46
C LEU A 3 2.32 9.46 -9.88
N LEU A 4 1.39 8.49 -9.80
CA LEU A 4 1.68 7.14 -9.34
C LEU A 4 2.76 6.49 -10.20
N THR A 5 2.63 6.56 -11.53
CA THR A 5 3.62 5.97 -12.45
C THR A 5 5.00 6.64 -12.42
N ARG A 6 5.08 7.89 -11.93
CA ARG A 6 6.35 8.59 -11.72
C ARG A 6 7.02 8.21 -10.41
N LEU A 7 6.23 7.97 -9.36
CA LEU A 7 6.74 7.60 -8.03
C LEU A 7 7.04 6.10 -7.92
N LEU A 8 6.28 5.28 -8.64
CA LEU A 8 6.39 3.83 -8.68
C LEU A 8 6.54 3.41 -10.14
N PRO A 9 7.78 3.29 -10.66
CA PRO A 9 8.00 2.93 -12.05
C PRO A 9 7.28 1.62 -12.41
N PRO A 10 6.59 1.54 -13.57
CA PRO A 10 5.89 0.34 -13.98
C PRO A 10 6.88 -0.81 -14.24
N PRO A 11 6.43 -2.07 -14.10
CA PRO A 11 7.26 -3.23 -14.42
C PRO A 11 7.73 -3.20 -15.89
N SER A 12 8.94 -3.69 -16.13
CA SER A 12 9.57 -3.67 -17.46
C SER A 12 8.87 -4.55 -18.49
N GLU A 13 8.14 -5.57 -18.03
CA GLU A 13 7.27 -6.39 -18.86
C GLU A 13 5.81 -6.09 -18.50
N PRO A 14 4.91 -5.89 -19.49
CA PRO A 14 3.50 -5.66 -19.22
C PRO A 14 2.90 -6.86 -18.50
N VAL A 15 2.60 -6.70 -17.20
CA VAL A 15 1.89 -7.69 -16.40
C VAL A 15 0.38 -7.41 -16.42
N GLY A 16 0.01 -6.13 -16.55
CA GLY A 16 -1.38 -5.72 -16.51
C GLY A 16 -2.22 -6.36 -17.61
N ARG A 17 -3.33 -6.97 -17.21
CA ARG A 17 -4.35 -7.50 -18.13
C ARG A 17 -5.47 -6.47 -18.22
N THR A 18 -5.96 -6.23 -19.43
CA THR A 18 -7.25 -5.59 -19.58
C THR A 18 -8.30 -6.62 -19.20
N ASP A 19 -8.74 -6.58 -17.96
CA ASP A 19 -9.93 -7.31 -17.55
C ASP A 19 -11.13 -6.89 -18.40
N ASP A 20 -12.02 -7.82 -18.69
CA ASP A 20 -13.36 -7.48 -19.16
C ASP A 20 -14.13 -6.89 -17.97
N TRP A 21 -13.90 -5.61 -17.71
CA TRP A 21 -14.50 -4.89 -16.59
C TRP A 21 -16.02 -4.90 -16.60
N SER A 22 -16.65 -5.13 -17.76
CA SER A 22 -18.12 -5.32 -17.83
C SER A 22 -18.50 -6.62 -17.16
N ARG A 23 -17.80 -7.71 -17.48
CA ARG A 23 -18.02 -9.03 -16.87
C ARG A 23 -17.65 -9.05 -15.38
N VAL A 24 -16.56 -8.38 -15.01
CA VAL A 24 -16.17 -8.22 -13.59
C VAL A 24 -17.28 -7.49 -12.84
N ALA A 25 -17.78 -6.38 -13.38
CA ALA A 25 -18.85 -5.63 -12.76
C ALA A 25 -20.15 -6.44 -12.63
N GLU A 26 -20.50 -7.23 -13.64
CA GLU A 26 -21.64 -8.16 -13.57
C GLU A 26 -21.49 -9.19 -12.44
N SER A 27 -20.29 -9.77 -12.27
CA SER A 27 -20.05 -10.76 -11.20
C SER A 27 -20.10 -10.18 -9.80
N TRP A 28 -19.68 -8.91 -9.65
CA TRP A 28 -19.70 -8.20 -8.38
C TRP A 28 -21.03 -7.50 -8.11
N GLY A 29 -21.86 -7.29 -9.13
CA GLY A 29 -23.08 -6.48 -9.02
C GLY A 29 -22.80 -4.98 -8.87
N THR A 30 -21.55 -4.55 -9.06
CA THR A 30 -21.11 -3.15 -9.01
C THR A 30 -19.90 -2.92 -9.91
N ALA A 31 -19.72 -1.68 -10.38
CA ALA A 31 -18.52 -1.28 -11.09
C ALA A 31 -17.37 -0.95 -10.11
N PHE A 32 -16.17 -0.69 -10.63
CA PHE A 32 -14.99 -0.39 -9.82
C PHE A 32 -14.39 0.98 -10.17
N PRO A 33 -13.70 1.63 -9.22
CA PRO A 33 -13.02 2.90 -9.45
C PRO A 33 -12.10 2.84 -10.67
N SER A 34 -12.17 3.85 -11.54
CA SER A 34 -11.38 3.93 -12.77
C SER A 34 -9.88 3.86 -12.51
N ASP A 35 -9.41 4.50 -11.44
CA ASP A 35 -8.00 4.55 -11.07
C ASP A 35 -7.43 3.18 -10.65
N TYR A 36 -8.23 2.34 -9.98
CA TYR A 36 -7.89 0.95 -9.70
C TYR A 36 -7.84 0.11 -10.97
N ARG A 37 -8.79 0.31 -11.89
CA ARG A 37 -8.78 -0.40 -13.19
C ARG A 37 -7.54 -0.05 -14.01
N ASP A 38 -7.19 1.23 -14.04
CA ASP A 38 -5.98 1.71 -14.71
C ASP A 38 -4.71 1.18 -14.04
N PHE A 39 -4.68 1.08 -12.71
CA PHE A 39 -3.57 0.47 -11.99
C PHE A 39 -3.40 -1.00 -12.38
N LEU A 40 -4.45 -1.81 -12.33
CA LEU A 40 -4.35 -3.21 -12.75
C LEU A 40 -3.97 -3.36 -14.22
N ALA A 41 -4.39 -2.45 -15.10
CA ALA A 41 -4.01 -2.47 -16.51
C ALA A 41 -2.52 -2.19 -16.75
N VAL A 42 -1.83 -1.51 -15.82
CA VAL A 42 -0.40 -1.19 -15.91
C VAL A 42 0.46 -2.18 -15.10
N TYR A 43 0.09 -2.40 -13.84
CA TYR A 43 0.87 -3.15 -12.85
C TYR A 43 0.37 -4.59 -12.68
N GLY A 44 -0.93 -4.82 -12.82
CA GLY A 44 -1.59 -6.05 -12.36
C GLY A 44 -1.71 -6.11 -10.83
N ALA A 45 -2.03 -7.29 -10.30
CA ALA A 45 -2.06 -7.53 -8.86
C ALA A 45 -0.69 -7.99 -8.34
N GLY A 46 -0.40 -7.68 -7.08
CA GLY A 46 0.94 -7.88 -6.52
C GLY A 46 1.18 -7.09 -5.25
N THR A 47 2.44 -6.79 -4.98
CA THR A 47 2.88 -6.10 -3.76
C THR A 47 3.82 -4.94 -4.07
N ILE A 48 3.79 -3.93 -3.21
CA ILE A 48 4.79 -2.86 -3.14
C ILE A 48 5.63 -3.09 -1.88
N ASP A 49 6.95 -3.19 -2.05
CA ASP A 49 7.95 -3.40 -0.99
C ASP A 49 7.65 -4.60 -0.05
N ASP A 50 7.03 -5.67 -0.57
CA ASP A 50 6.45 -6.78 0.23
C ASP A 50 5.50 -6.34 1.36
N HIS A 51 5.14 -5.06 1.39
CA HIS A 51 4.41 -4.41 2.46
C HIS A 51 2.95 -4.25 2.08
N LEU A 52 2.67 -3.59 0.95
CA LEU A 52 1.31 -3.27 0.50
C LEU A 52 0.86 -4.24 -0.59
N LEU A 53 -0.03 -5.17 -0.22
CA LEU A 53 -0.69 -6.10 -1.13
C LEU A 53 -1.86 -5.41 -1.83
N ILE A 54 -1.94 -5.59 -3.15
CA ILE A 54 -3.03 -5.13 -4.01
C ILE A 54 -3.65 -6.35 -4.69
N ALA A 55 -4.92 -6.58 -4.39
CA ALA A 55 -5.65 -7.75 -4.90
C ALA A 55 -6.24 -7.50 -6.29
N THR A 56 -6.48 -8.60 -7.01
CA THR A 56 -7.14 -8.59 -8.34
C THR A 56 -8.66 -8.75 -8.21
N ALA A 57 -9.40 -8.10 -9.10
CA ALA A 57 -10.84 -8.31 -9.24
C ALA A 57 -11.18 -9.60 -10.02
N SER A 58 -10.21 -10.15 -10.76
CA SER A 58 -10.34 -11.35 -11.58
C SER A 58 -9.41 -12.46 -11.08
N PRO A 59 -9.92 -13.62 -10.63
CA PRO A 59 -9.06 -14.73 -10.22
C PRO A 59 -8.29 -15.30 -11.41
N ASP A 60 -6.97 -15.15 -11.40
CA ASP A 60 -6.04 -16.06 -12.08
C ASP A 60 -5.36 -16.98 -11.04
N LEU A 61 -4.87 -18.14 -11.49
CA LEU A 61 -4.32 -19.16 -10.60
C LEU A 61 -3.19 -18.59 -9.72
N GLY A 62 -3.48 -18.42 -8.44
CA GLY A 62 -2.52 -18.11 -7.38
C GLY A 62 -2.57 -16.69 -6.83
N GLU A 63 -3.26 -15.74 -7.47
CA GLU A 63 -3.35 -14.36 -6.99
C GLU A 63 -4.39 -14.18 -5.89
N THR A 64 -4.14 -13.26 -4.96
CA THR A 64 -5.14 -12.87 -3.96
C THR A 64 -6.22 -12.04 -4.63
N THR A 65 -7.49 -12.45 -4.45
CA THR A 65 -8.62 -11.73 -5.05
C THR A 65 -9.29 -10.76 -4.07
N LEU A 66 -9.97 -9.76 -4.62
CA LEU A 66 -10.87 -8.87 -3.86
C LEU A 66 -11.88 -9.68 -3.03
N GLY A 67 -12.39 -10.79 -3.59
CA GLY A 67 -13.37 -11.66 -2.93
C GLY A 67 -12.78 -12.34 -1.69
N ASP A 68 -11.55 -12.85 -1.80
CA ASP A 68 -10.84 -13.48 -0.69
C ASP A 68 -10.57 -12.48 0.44
N LEU A 69 -10.01 -11.30 0.11
CA LEU A 69 -9.74 -10.26 1.11
C LEU A 69 -11.03 -9.75 1.75
N THR A 70 -12.07 -9.48 0.97
CA THR A 70 -13.35 -8.99 1.48
C THR A 70 -14.00 -10.01 2.43
N SER A 71 -13.94 -11.30 2.08
CA SER A 71 -14.45 -12.39 2.92
C SER A 71 -13.68 -12.50 4.24
N VAL A 72 -12.35 -12.43 4.20
CA VAL A 72 -11.51 -12.47 5.41
C VAL A 72 -11.76 -11.26 6.29
N ALA A 73 -11.72 -10.05 5.74
CA ALA A 73 -11.93 -8.80 6.49
C ALA A 73 -13.32 -8.78 7.15
N SER A 74 -14.36 -9.25 6.44
CA SER A 74 -15.71 -9.35 6.98
C SER A 74 -15.80 -10.30 8.17
N ARG A 75 -15.09 -11.44 8.13
CA ARG A 75 -15.08 -12.41 9.23
C ARG A 75 -14.35 -11.89 10.47
N VAL A 76 -13.20 -11.23 10.27
CA VAL A 76 -12.45 -10.60 11.37
C VAL A 76 -13.35 -9.60 12.07
N THR A 77 -13.92 -8.66 11.30
CA THR A 77 -14.80 -7.62 11.84
C THR A 77 -16.05 -8.21 12.53
N ALA A 78 -16.63 -9.28 11.99
CA ALA A 78 -17.79 -9.94 12.59
C ALA A 78 -17.49 -10.68 13.90
N SER A 79 -16.24 -11.06 14.14
CA SER A 79 -15.84 -11.79 15.35
C SER A 79 -15.57 -10.90 16.56
N GLU A 80 -15.46 -9.59 16.35
CA GLU A 80 -15.01 -8.63 17.36
C GLU A 80 -16.14 -7.77 17.92
N ASP A 81 -17.21 -7.50 17.15
CA ASP A 81 -18.32 -6.65 17.63
C ASP A 81 -19.66 -6.88 16.91
N ASP A 82 -20.76 -6.61 17.63
CA ASP A 82 -22.12 -6.56 17.06
C ASP A 82 -22.44 -5.15 16.51
N ASP A 83 -21.76 -4.10 17.01
CA ASP A 83 -21.95 -2.68 16.64
C ASP A 83 -20.97 -2.21 15.53
N ARG A 84 -20.86 -2.99 14.45
CA ARG A 84 -19.96 -2.66 13.33
C ARG A 84 -20.36 -1.34 12.66
N PRO A 85 -19.41 -0.41 12.43
CA PRO A 85 -19.73 0.91 11.86
C PRO A 85 -20.12 0.86 10.37
N TYR A 86 -19.80 -0.24 9.68
CA TYR A 86 -20.09 -0.44 8.26
C TYR A 86 -20.87 -1.74 8.03
N PRO A 87 -21.80 -1.76 7.06
CA PRO A 87 -22.45 -2.98 6.58
C PRO A 87 -21.46 -4.00 6.01
N VAL A 88 -21.89 -5.26 5.90
CA VAL A 88 -21.10 -6.31 5.25
C VAL A 88 -21.45 -6.36 3.77
N TRP A 89 -20.45 -6.33 2.89
CA TRP A 89 -20.66 -6.53 1.46
C TRP A 89 -21.37 -7.88 1.18
N PRO A 90 -22.43 -7.94 0.35
CA PRO A 90 -22.86 -6.95 -0.65
C PRO A 90 -24.01 -6.03 -0.22
N GLU A 91 -24.25 -5.84 1.08
CA GLU A 91 -25.24 -4.85 1.51
C GLU A 91 -24.82 -3.43 1.07
N PRO A 92 -25.77 -2.53 0.72
CA PRO A 92 -25.44 -1.16 0.32
C PRO A 92 -24.59 -0.44 1.37
N GLY A 93 -23.48 0.18 0.95
CA GLY A 93 -22.49 0.79 1.85
C GLY A 93 -21.52 -0.20 2.50
N GLY A 94 -21.62 -1.48 2.15
CA GLY A 94 -20.68 -2.50 2.60
C GLY A 94 -19.29 -2.31 2.01
N LEU A 95 -18.27 -2.68 2.79
CA LEU A 95 -16.89 -2.46 2.41
C LEU A 95 -16.36 -3.56 1.46
N ILE A 96 -15.70 -3.17 0.38
CA ILE A 96 -14.92 -4.09 -0.47
C ILE A 96 -13.44 -3.92 -0.13
N CYS A 97 -12.79 -4.99 0.34
CA CYS A 97 -11.37 -4.98 0.68
C CYS A 97 -10.51 -5.19 -0.57
N TRP A 98 -9.67 -4.20 -0.89
CA TRP A 98 -8.85 -4.18 -2.10
C TRP A 98 -7.37 -4.40 -1.85
N GLY A 99 -6.93 -4.22 -0.61
CA GLY A 99 -5.56 -4.39 -0.24
C GLY A 99 -5.39 -4.66 1.24
N ALA A 100 -4.19 -5.08 1.59
CA ALA A 100 -3.79 -5.29 2.96
C ALA A 100 -2.31 -4.93 3.10
N THR A 101 -1.92 -4.51 4.28
CA THR A 101 -0.53 -4.24 4.62
C THR A 101 0.03 -5.37 5.50
N VAL A 102 1.36 -5.52 5.52
CA VAL A 102 2.04 -6.56 6.31
C VAL A 102 1.82 -6.41 7.82
N ASP A 103 1.55 -5.19 8.29
CA ASP A 103 1.20 -4.88 9.68
C ASP A 103 -0.28 -5.19 10.02
N ALA A 104 -0.99 -5.85 9.11
CA ALA A 104 -2.37 -6.30 9.23
C ALA A 104 -3.43 -5.18 9.20
N ALA A 105 -3.15 -4.04 8.57
CA ALA A 105 -4.22 -3.13 8.17
C ALA A 105 -4.94 -3.67 6.91
N ALA A 106 -6.25 -3.49 6.87
CA ALA A 106 -7.10 -3.85 5.73
C ALA A 106 -7.63 -2.58 5.06
N LEU A 107 -7.49 -2.51 3.75
CA LEU A 107 -7.77 -1.32 2.94
C LEU A 107 -9.02 -1.58 2.11
N HIS A 108 -10.03 -0.74 2.30
CA HIS A 108 -11.35 -0.95 1.72
C HIS A 108 -11.81 0.25 0.90
N TRP A 109 -12.76 0.01 0.01
CA TRP A 109 -13.64 1.05 -0.52
C TRP A 109 -14.96 1.05 0.24
N ASP A 110 -15.44 2.23 0.59
CA ASP A 110 -16.84 2.44 1.00
C ASP A 110 -17.71 2.61 -0.24
N THR A 111 -18.60 1.64 -0.45
CA THR A 111 -19.43 1.52 -1.65
C THR A 111 -20.77 2.26 -1.56
N SER A 112 -20.88 3.23 -0.64
CA SER A 112 -22.13 3.96 -0.39
C SER A 112 -22.56 4.90 -1.52
N ASP A 113 -21.62 5.43 -2.32
CA ASP A 113 -21.94 6.23 -3.50
C ASP A 113 -22.23 5.30 -4.70
N ALA A 114 -23.15 5.72 -5.57
CA ALA A 114 -23.47 4.99 -6.80
C ALA A 114 -22.38 5.14 -7.88
N ASP A 115 -21.54 6.17 -7.77
CA ASP A 115 -20.39 6.42 -8.62
C ASP A 115 -19.11 5.85 -7.96
N PRO A 116 -18.51 4.76 -8.49
CA PRO A 116 -17.31 4.17 -7.91
C PRO A 116 -16.11 5.10 -7.87
N ASP A 117 -16.03 6.10 -8.76
CA ASP A 117 -14.94 7.08 -8.75
C ASP A 117 -15.00 8.02 -7.53
N ARG A 118 -16.08 7.95 -6.74
CA ARG A 118 -16.26 8.70 -5.49
C ARG A 118 -16.10 7.84 -4.25
N TRP A 119 -15.79 6.55 -4.40
CA TRP A 119 -15.58 5.68 -3.25
C TRP A 119 -14.30 6.08 -2.51
N PRO A 120 -14.41 6.48 -1.24
CA PRO A 120 -13.26 6.81 -0.42
C PRO A 120 -12.56 5.53 0.04
N VAL A 121 -11.32 5.67 0.51
CA VAL A 121 -10.61 4.59 1.17
C VAL A 121 -10.97 4.56 2.66
N ILE A 122 -11.37 3.39 3.14
CA ILE A 122 -11.53 3.10 4.58
C ILE A 122 -10.43 2.14 5.00
N VAL A 123 -9.61 2.56 5.96
CA VAL A 123 -8.62 1.67 6.57
C VAL A 123 -9.18 1.13 7.87
N ARG A 124 -9.10 -0.19 8.03
CA ARG A 124 -9.26 -0.85 9.33
C ARG A 124 -7.86 -1.20 9.84
N SER A 125 -7.46 -0.64 10.98
CA SER A 125 -6.17 -0.98 11.61
C SER A 125 -6.19 -2.41 12.16
N ARG A 126 -5.03 -2.90 12.60
CA ARG A 126 -4.93 -4.19 13.28
C ARG A 126 -5.76 -4.24 14.56
N GLU A 127 -5.84 -3.12 15.28
CA GLU A 127 -6.58 -2.93 16.53
C GLU A 127 -8.10 -2.87 16.33
N GLY A 128 -8.56 -2.75 15.08
CA GLY A 128 -9.98 -2.71 14.74
C GLY A 128 -10.55 -1.31 14.52
N ASP A 129 -9.72 -0.27 14.62
CA ASP A 129 -10.14 1.10 14.38
C ASP A 129 -10.37 1.35 12.88
N PHE A 130 -11.46 2.04 12.56
CA PHE A 130 -11.77 2.45 11.19
C PHE A 130 -11.45 3.92 10.98
N THR A 131 -10.59 4.21 10.02
CA THR A 131 -10.25 5.57 9.60
C THR A 131 -10.67 5.79 8.15
N ARG A 132 -11.36 6.91 7.90
CA ARG A 132 -11.79 7.32 6.58
C ARG A 132 -10.76 8.26 5.95
N HIS A 133 -10.41 8.01 4.70
CA HIS A 133 -9.62 8.91 3.86
C HIS A 133 -10.45 9.32 2.63
N ASP A 134 -10.74 10.60 2.51
CA ASP A 134 -11.52 11.17 1.40
C ASP A 134 -10.67 11.28 0.12
N CYS A 135 -10.20 10.14 -0.38
CA CYS A 135 -9.46 9.98 -1.62
C CYS A 135 -9.74 8.61 -2.25
N GLY A 136 -9.52 8.50 -3.56
CA GLY A 136 -9.60 7.25 -4.31
C GLY A 136 -8.37 6.36 -4.11
N PHE A 137 -8.36 5.21 -4.80
CA PHE A 137 -7.31 4.20 -4.70
C PHE A 137 -5.92 4.73 -5.05
N ALA A 138 -5.77 5.34 -6.23
CA ALA A 138 -4.45 5.74 -6.73
C ALA A 138 -3.87 6.90 -5.93
N GLU A 139 -4.72 7.82 -5.46
CA GLU A 139 -4.27 8.90 -4.58
C GLU A 139 -3.82 8.35 -3.22
N PHE A 140 -4.54 7.38 -2.65
CA PHE A 140 -4.11 6.73 -1.41
C PHE A 140 -2.74 6.06 -1.57
N VAL A 141 -2.52 5.31 -2.63
CA VAL A 141 -1.22 4.68 -2.94
C VAL A 141 -0.12 5.74 -3.12
N VAL A 142 -0.40 6.86 -3.80
CA VAL A 142 0.55 7.98 -3.94
C VAL A 142 0.93 8.56 -2.57
N ARG A 143 -0.03 8.74 -1.67
CA ARG A 143 0.25 9.25 -0.31
C ARG A 143 1.10 8.27 0.49
N MET A 144 0.85 6.96 0.36
CA MET A 144 1.68 5.91 0.96
C MET A 144 3.13 5.92 0.43
N LEU A 145 3.32 6.25 -0.85
CA LEU A 145 4.65 6.38 -1.47
C LEU A 145 5.36 7.71 -1.15
N GLY A 146 4.69 8.63 -0.47
CA GLY A 146 5.23 9.91 -0.06
C GLY A 146 6.12 9.83 1.19
N PRO A 147 6.53 11.00 1.73
CA PRO A 147 7.29 11.10 2.98
C PRO A 147 6.59 10.38 4.13
N SER A 148 7.33 9.63 4.94
CA SER A 148 6.79 8.80 6.03
C SER A 148 5.87 9.57 6.98
N ALA A 149 6.24 10.80 7.36
CA ALA A 149 5.49 11.66 8.27
C ALA A 149 4.11 12.12 7.73
N GLU A 150 3.86 12.01 6.44
CA GLU A 150 2.61 12.43 5.78
C GLU A 150 1.74 11.24 5.37
N ARG A 151 2.18 10.01 5.64
CA ARG A 151 1.47 8.81 5.19
C ARG A 151 0.14 8.63 5.92
N PRO A 152 -0.88 8.09 5.24
CA PRO A 152 -2.15 7.71 5.87
C PRO A 152 -2.00 6.65 6.96
N LEU A 153 -0.95 5.83 6.89
CA LEU A 153 -0.66 4.72 7.79
C LEU A 153 0.82 4.71 8.14
N GLU A 154 1.13 4.30 9.36
CA GLU A 154 2.49 3.94 9.73
C GLU A 154 2.91 2.73 8.91
N SER A 155 4.08 2.80 8.28
CA SER A 155 4.54 1.75 7.37
C SER A 155 6.06 1.72 7.38
N PRO A 156 6.68 1.15 8.44
CA PRO A 156 8.12 1.23 8.64
C PRO A 156 8.91 0.47 7.57
N THR A 157 8.30 -0.52 6.91
CA THR A 157 8.95 -1.30 5.83
C THR A 157 8.57 -0.83 4.43
N LEU A 158 7.82 0.27 4.30
CA LEU A 158 7.55 0.91 3.02
C LEU A 158 8.46 2.14 2.91
N TYR A 159 9.37 2.19 1.93
CA TYR A 159 10.34 3.29 1.88
C TYR A 159 9.85 4.51 1.10
N GLY A 160 8.87 4.32 0.22
CA GLY A 160 8.35 5.36 -0.66
C GLY A 160 9.30 5.67 -1.82
N ALA A 161 8.90 6.61 -2.67
CA ALA A 161 9.71 6.99 -3.82
C ALA A 161 11.00 7.71 -3.41
N PRO A 162 12.13 7.49 -4.12
CA PRO A 162 12.28 6.65 -5.32
C PRO A 162 12.64 5.18 -5.02
N ASN A 163 12.63 4.77 -3.75
CA ASN A 163 13.17 3.49 -3.30
C ASN A 163 12.17 2.34 -3.47
N SER A 164 10.86 2.62 -3.38
CA SER A 164 9.84 1.60 -3.50
C SER A 164 9.71 1.02 -4.90
N ARG A 165 9.40 -0.27 -4.98
CA ARG A 165 9.13 -0.96 -6.24
C ARG A 165 7.88 -1.85 -6.14
N PHE A 166 7.22 -2.03 -7.27
CA PHE A 166 6.13 -2.98 -7.41
C PHE A 166 6.64 -4.30 -7.99
N LEU A 167 6.10 -5.42 -7.50
CA LEU A 167 6.21 -6.71 -8.18
C LEU A 167 4.84 -7.36 -8.27
N SER A 168 4.55 -7.90 -9.46
CA SER A 168 3.35 -8.70 -9.63
C SER A 168 3.46 -10.01 -8.86
N ALA A 169 2.32 -10.58 -8.48
CA ALA A 169 2.29 -11.87 -7.79
C ALA A 169 2.95 -12.99 -8.62
N THR A 170 2.82 -12.93 -9.95
CA THR A 170 3.46 -13.87 -10.88
C THR A 170 4.97 -13.71 -10.88
N GLU A 171 5.48 -12.49 -10.97
CA GLU A 171 6.92 -12.21 -10.99
C GLU A 171 7.58 -12.56 -9.66
N GLN A 172 6.93 -12.21 -8.55
CA GLN A 172 7.41 -12.56 -7.21
C GLN A 172 7.56 -14.08 -7.05
N ARG A 173 6.58 -14.87 -7.52
CA ARG A 173 6.67 -16.34 -7.50
C ARG A 173 7.78 -16.87 -8.38
N ARG A 174 7.96 -16.28 -9.58
CA ARG A 174 9.02 -16.66 -10.51
C ARG A 174 10.39 -16.50 -9.86
N LEU A 175 10.71 -15.31 -9.36
CA LEU A 175 11.98 -15.01 -8.68
C LEU A 175 12.23 -15.94 -7.49
N LYS A 176 11.23 -16.12 -6.61
CA LYS A 176 11.33 -17.03 -5.46
C LYS A 176 11.57 -18.48 -5.89
N SER A 177 10.95 -18.94 -6.98
CA SER A 177 11.18 -20.30 -7.51
C SER A 177 12.57 -20.50 -8.10
N GLU A 178 13.22 -19.41 -8.53
CA GLU A 178 14.61 -19.38 -9.01
C GLU A 178 15.62 -19.25 -7.86
N GLY A 179 15.15 -19.12 -6.61
CA GLY A 179 15.98 -18.96 -5.41
C GLY A 179 16.50 -17.53 -5.22
N THR A 180 15.93 -16.56 -5.92
CA THR A 180 16.21 -15.13 -5.74
C THR A 180 15.13 -14.54 -4.86
N ASP A 181 15.53 -13.89 -3.77
CA ASP A 181 14.60 -12.99 -3.11
C ASP A 181 14.49 -11.72 -3.97
N PRO A 182 13.30 -11.34 -4.48
CA PRO A 182 13.03 -9.91 -4.70
C PRO A 182 13.19 -9.19 -3.36
N TRP A 183 12.89 -7.93 -3.09
CA TRP A 183 12.95 -7.42 -1.68
C TRP A 183 14.29 -7.47 -0.91
N GLU A 184 15.36 -8.17 -1.33
CA GLU A 184 16.67 -8.18 -0.65
C GLU A 184 17.22 -6.76 -0.47
N TYR A 185 16.98 -5.87 -1.46
CA TYR A 185 17.31 -4.44 -1.36
C TYR A 185 16.64 -3.70 -0.19
N LEU A 186 15.54 -4.20 0.36
CA LEU A 186 14.89 -3.61 1.53
C LEU A 186 15.74 -3.80 2.79
N GLU A 187 16.57 -4.85 2.84
CA GLU A 187 17.52 -5.08 3.93
C GLU A 187 18.59 -3.97 3.92
N GLU A 188 19.13 -3.62 2.75
CA GLU A 188 20.09 -2.51 2.62
C GLU A 188 19.50 -1.16 3.06
N LEU A 189 18.22 -0.91 2.72
CA LEU A 189 17.52 0.31 3.13
C LEU A 189 17.21 0.33 4.63
N TYR A 190 16.94 -0.84 5.21
CA TYR A 190 16.69 -0.98 6.64
C TYR A 190 17.97 -0.68 7.43
N GLU A 191 19.09 -1.28 7.02
CA GLU A 191 20.39 -1.06 7.65
C GLU A 191 20.84 0.40 7.57
N ALA A 192 20.63 1.05 6.41
CA ALA A 192 20.93 2.47 6.25
C ALA A 192 20.09 3.35 7.20
N ASN A 193 18.80 3.06 7.32
CA ASN A 193 17.90 3.82 8.18
C ASN A 193 18.20 3.58 9.68
N GLU A 194 18.54 2.36 10.08
CA GLU A 194 18.99 2.08 11.46
C GLU A 194 20.30 2.81 11.78
N ALA A 195 21.27 2.84 10.85
CA ALA A 195 22.54 3.53 11.08
C ALA A 195 22.35 5.03 11.33
N ASP A 196 21.45 5.68 10.60
CA ASP A 196 21.09 7.09 10.80
C ASP A 196 20.43 7.33 12.18
N ASP A 197 19.59 6.39 12.64
CA ASP A 197 18.96 6.46 13.97
C ASP A 197 19.99 6.31 15.10
N TYR A 198 21.01 5.45 14.93
CA TYR A 198 22.11 5.32 15.91
C TYR A 198 23.02 6.55 15.93
N ASP A 199 23.29 7.18 14.78
CA ASP A 199 24.08 8.43 14.72
C ASP A 199 23.31 9.63 15.30
N ALA A 200 21.98 9.65 15.19
CA ALA A 200 21.14 10.67 15.81
C ALA A 200 21.11 10.60 17.36
N ASP A 201 21.29 9.41 17.94
CA ASP A 201 21.27 9.19 19.39
C ASP A 201 22.57 9.61 20.09
N ASP A 202 23.68 9.76 19.35
CA ASP A 202 24.97 10.28 19.85
C ASP A 202 25.04 11.82 19.88
N GLY A 203 23.93 12.51 19.57
CA GLY A 203 23.84 13.97 19.63
C GLY A 203 24.78 14.67 18.66
N LEU A 204 25.25 13.99 17.61
CA LEU A 204 26.16 14.53 16.60
C LEU A 204 25.43 14.56 15.27
N LEU A 205 25.07 15.77 14.84
CA LEU A 205 24.46 15.98 13.54
C LEU A 205 25.57 16.01 12.50
N ILE A 206 25.63 15.00 11.62
CA ILE A 206 26.59 14.97 10.52
C ILE A 206 25.96 15.61 9.28
N MET A 207 26.51 16.74 8.86
CA MET A 207 26.07 17.45 7.65
C MET A 207 27.00 17.12 6.48
N TRP A 208 26.39 16.68 5.37
CA TRP A 208 27.10 16.38 4.13
C TRP A 208 27.06 17.55 3.16
N HIS A 209 28.24 18.02 2.72
CA HIS A 209 28.36 19.11 1.75
C HIS A 209 28.47 18.57 0.30
N PRO A 210 27.99 19.33 -0.71
CA PRO A 210 28.04 18.93 -2.12
C PRO A 210 29.45 18.70 -2.69
N ASP A 211 30.49 19.11 -1.97
CA ASP A 211 31.90 18.91 -2.32
C ASP A 211 32.49 17.61 -1.73
N GLY A 212 31.65 16.80 -1.06
CA GLY A 212 32.04 15.52 -0.46
C GLY A 212 32.73 15.65 0.89
N THR A 213 32.64 16.82 1.54
CA THR A 213 33.15 17.01 2.91
C THR A 213 32.05 16.77 3.95
N GLU A 214 32.45 16.11 5.04
CA GLU A 214 31.62 15.86 6.22
C GLU A 214 31.90 16.95 7.26
N GLU A 215 30.84 17.56 7.80
CA GLU A 215 30.92 18.46 8.95
C GLU A 215 30.16 17.86 10.13
N VAL A 216 30.88 17.65 11.23
CA VAL A 216 30.34 17.09 12.47
C VAL A 216 29.92 18.23 13.38
N ILE A 217 28.61 18.39 13.59
CA ILE A 217 28.04 19.43 14.44
C ILE A 217 27.72 18.83 15.82
N PRO A 218 28.43 19.20 16.88
CA PRO A 218 28.11 18.74 18.23
C PRO A 218 26.77 19.34 18.68
N GLY A 219 25.81 18.48 19.02
CA GLY A 219 24.50 18.82 19.57
C GLY A 219 24.65 19.38 20.98
N GLY A 220 24.67 20.70 21.08
CA GLY A 220 24.60 21.39 22.37
C GLY A 220 23.16 21.56 22.82
N THR A 221 22.78 20.97 23.94
CA THR A 221 21.65 21.44 24.75
C THR A 221 21.94 22.90 25.17
N PRO A 222 21.05 23.87 24.97
CA PRO A 222 21.24 25.19 25.56
C PRO A 222 21.05 25.07 27.07
N ASP A 223 22.16 25.17 27.81
CA ASP A 223 22.15 25.35 29.26
C ASP A 223 21.45 26.67 29.60
N GLY A 224 20.58 26.62 30.61
CA GLY A 224 19.71 27.72 31.00
C GLY A 224 20.44 28.99 31.48
N GLY A 225 19.80 30.13 31.23
CA GLY A 225 20.12 31.43 31.79
C GLY A 225 18.89 32.34 31.79
#